data_AF-A0A836SA04-F1
#
_entry.id   AF-A0A836SA04-F1
#
_cell.length_a   1.000
_cell.length_b   1.000
_cell.length_c   1.000
_cell.angle_alpha   90.00
_cell.angle_beta   90.00
_cell.angle_gamma   90.00
#
_symmetry.space_group_name_H-M   'P 1'
#
loop_
_entity.id
_entity.type
_entity.pdbx_description
1 polymer ?
#
loop_
_entity_poly.entity_id
_entity_poly.type
_entity_poly.pdbx_seq_one_letter_code
_entity_poly.pdbx_strand_id
1 'polypeptide(L)'
;MPISTIQNLTHLTTQKKLSVEDIEQWIAQNPNPDIEFYLRMMLLGSKPEEATSILIRKIFEQENIGLYPEIRQGKKGYVDFVVQENKKNPVLIELKALFVRQKDKQGNIIGIKYQPLNYRFHQEQVRKYLEKNDYLILTNLSEVCLIGMYCMGSLSLIRLCLLLNYCKNTVKSKVFGMRCIVWM
;
A
#
# COMPACT_ATOMS: atom_id res chain seq x y z
N MET A 1 -0.50 -25.28 5.74
CA MET A 1 0.11 -23.98 6.09
C MET A 1 -0.93 -22.91 5.81
N PRO A 2 -1.19 -21.94 6.70
CA PRO A 2 -2.07 -20.83 6.33
C PRO A 2 -1.47 -20.14 5.10
N ILE A 3 -2.30 -19.91 4.08
CA ILE A 3 -1.88 -19.20 2.88
C ILE A 3 -1.51 -17.78 3.30
N SER A 4 -0.31 -17.33 2.92
CA SER A 4 0.17 -15.98 3.27
C SER A 4 -0.78 -14.93 2.70
N THR A 5 -1.15 -13.94 3.52
CA THR A 5 -2.01 -12.82 3.10
C THR A 5 -1.43 -12.10 1.88
N ILE A 6 -0.10 -12.04 1.76
CA ILE A 6 0.61 -11.50 0.60
C ILE A 6 0.30 -12.33 -0.67
N GLN A 7 0.32 -13.65 -0.61
CA GLN A 7 0.05 -14.51 -1.78
C GLN A 7 -1.39 -14.33 -2.29
N ASN A 8 -2.36 -14.29 -1.37
CA ASN A 8 -3.75 -14.05 -1.72
C ASN A 8 -3.99 -12.63 -2.24
N LEU A 9 -3.28 -11.63 -1.71
CA LEU A 9 -3.30 -10.27 -2.23
C LEU A 9 -2.75 -10.21 -3.67
N THR A 10 -1.64 -10.89 -3.95
CA THR A 10 -1.07 -10.99 -5.30
C THR A 10 -2.06 -11.59 -6.28
N HIS A 11 -2.82 -12.62 -5.86
CA HIS A 11 -3.89 -13.20 -6.66
C HIS A 11 -5.06 -12.22 -6.83
N LEU A 12 -5.56 -11.63 -5.75
CA LEU A 12 -6.69 -10.69 -5.79
C LEU A 12 -6.43 -9.52 -6.75
N THR A 13 -5.20 -8.99 -6.77
CA THR A 13 -4.81 -7.85 -7.61
C THR A 13 -4.69 -8.16 -9.11
N THR A 14 -4.77 -9.44 -9.52
CA THR A 14 -4.96 -9.77 -10.95
C THR A 14 -6.36 -9.38 -11.41
N GLN A 15 -7.33 -9.33 -10.50
CA GLN A 15 -8.70 -8.96 -10.79
C GLN A 15 -8.80 -7.44 -10.90
N LYS A 16 -9.02 -6.92 -12.11
CA LYS A 16 -9.12 -5.47 -12.33
C LYS A 16 -10.43 -4.89 -11.82
N LYS A 17 -11.48 -5.70 -11.77
CA LYS A 17 -12.82 -5.38 -11.27
C LYS A 17 -13.45 -6.66 -10.73
N LEU A 18 -14.26 -6.52 -9.70
CA LEU A 18 -15.06 -7.60 -9.13
C LEU A 18 -16.45 -7.05 -8.81
N SER A 19 -17.51 -7.75 -9.22
CA SER A 19 -18.86 -7.48 -8.71
C SER A 19 -18.99 -7.93 -7.25
N VAL A 20 -20.13 -7.67 -6.63
CA VAL A 20 -20.42 -8.19 -5.27
C VAL A 20 -20.44 -9.72 -5.28
N GLU A 21 -21.04 -10.34 -6.29
CA GLU A 21 -21.12 -11.79 -6.46
C GLU A 21 -19.72 -12.39 -6.69
N ASP A 22 -18.90 -11.75 -7.54
CA ASP A 22 -17.52 -12.18 -7.77
C ASP A 22 -16.69 -12.14 -6.48
N ILE A 23 -16.93 -11.15 -5.61
CA ILE A 23 -16.24 -11.02 -4.31
C ILE A 23 -16.59 -12.21 -3.40
N GLU A 24 -17.88 -12.54 -3.25
CA GLU A 24 -18.30 -13.66 -2.39
C GLU A 24 -17.77 -14.99 -2.93
N GLN A 25 -17.81 -15.18 -4.26
CA GLN A 25 -17.20 -16.34 -4.90
C GLN A 25 -15.68 -16.39 -4.66
N TRP A 26 -14.99 -15.26 -4.77
CA TRP A 26 -13.54 -15.18 -4.54
C TRP A 26 -13.18 -15.55 -3.11
N ILE A 27 -13.94 -15.06 -2.11
CA ILE A 27 -13.77 -15.38 -0.69
C ILE A 27 -13.94 -16.89 -0.46
N ALA A 28 -14.99 -17.50 -1.01
CA ALA A 28 -15.25 -18.93 -0.88
C ALA A 28 -14.13 -19.80 -1.49
N GLN A 29 -13.55 -19.35 -2.60
CA GLN A 29 -12.48 -20.08 -3.31
C GLN A 29 -11.08 -19.83 -2.72
N ASN A 30 -10.87 -18.71 -2.03
CA ASN A 30 -9.57 -18.31 -1.50
C ASN A 30 -9.65 -17.95 -0.01
N PRO A 31 -9.96 -18.91 0.89
CA PRO A 31 -10.14 -18.61 2.32
C PRO A 31 -8.89 -17.98 2.93
N ASN A 32 -9.00 -16.71 3.31
CA ASN A 32 -8.00 -15.98 4.10
C ASN A 32 -8.72 -14.88 4.89
N PRO A 33 -8.64 -14.90 6.24
CA PRO A 33 -9.44 -14.02 7.08
C PRO A 33 -9.11 -12.53 6.89
N ASP A 34 -7.84 -12.17 6.62
CA ASP A 34 -7.44 -10.78 6.43
C ASP A 34 -7.97 -10.21 5.11
N ILE A 35 -7.90 -11.01 4.04
CA ILE A 35 -8.42 -10.60 2.73
C ILE A 35 -9.94 -10.59 2.72
N GLU A 36 -10.58 -11.58 3.33
CA GLU A 36 -12.03 -11.59 3.52
C GLU A 36 -12.48 -10.33 4.28
N PHE A 37 -11.83 -10.02 5.41
CA PHE A 37 -12.14 -8.84 6.19
C PHE A 37 -11.98 -7.56 5.36
N TYR A 38 -10.89 -7.44 4.60
CA TYR A 38 -10.68 -6.33 3.67
C TYR A 38 -11.82 -6.19 2.65
N LEU A 39 -12.20 -7.28 1.97
CA LEU A 39 -13.26 -7.29 0.96
C LEU A 39 -14.62 -6.94 1.58
N ARG A 40 -14.92 -7.46 2.77
CA ARG A 40 -16.16 -7.13 3.49
C ARG A 40 -16.21 -5.66 3.91
N MET A 41 -15.10 -5.07 4.38
CA MET A 41 -15.04 -3.63 4.63
C MET A 41 -15.29 -2.79 3.38
N MET A 42 -14.80 -3.25 2.22
CA MET A 42 -15.08 -2.60 0.95
C MET A 42 -16.58 -2.62 0.61
N LEU A 43 -17.32 -3.65 1.00
CA LEU A 43 -18.77 -3.74 0.80
C LEU A 43 -19.59 -2.97 1.84
N LEU A 44 -19.10 -2.83 3.08
CA LEU A 44 -19.86 -2.26 4.20
C LEU A 44 -19.87 -0.72 4.32
N GLY A 45 -19.14 0.01 3.46
CA GLY A 45 -19.19 1.47 3.44
C GLY A 45 -18.01 2.23 4.07
N SER A 46 -17.05 1.56 4.72
CA SER A 46 -15.78 2.17 5.23
C SER A 46 -14.94 2.88 4.16
N LYS A 47 -14.08 3.84 4.47
CA LYS A 47 -13.29 4.47 3.38
C LYS A 47 -12.32 3.44 2.75
N PRO A 48 -12.12 3.42 1.41
CA PRO A 48 -11.20 2.45 0.78
C PRO A 48 -9.77 2.51 1.32
N GLU A 49 -9.29 3.71 1.66
CA GLU A 49 -8.00 3.93 2.31
C GLU A 49 -7.94 3.29 3.70
N GLU A 50 -9.02 3.35 4.47
CA GLU A 50 -9.12 2.76 5.80
C GLU A 50 -9.05 1.22 5.75
N ALA A 51 -9.79 0.61 4.82
CA ALA A 51 -9.70 -0.83 4.59
C ALA A 51 -8.27 -1.26 4.21
N THR A 52 -7.61 -0.48 3.35
CA THR A 52 -6.22 -0.74 2.94
C THR A 52 -5.25 -0.54 4.11
N SER A 53 -5.50 0.45 4.97
CA SER A 53 -4.72 0.76 6.18
C SER A 53 -4.79 -0.36 7.23
N ILE A 54 -5.92 -1.05 7.34
CA ILE A 54 -6.01 -2.22 8.21
C ILE A 54 -5.26 -3.41 7.60
N LEU A 55 -5.42 -3.64 6.29
CA LEU A 55 -4.75 -4.74 5.60
C LEU A 55 -3.22 -4.64 5.67
N ILE A 56 -2.63 -3.44 5.48
CA ILE A 56 -1.17 -3.27 5.58
C ILE A 56 -0.64 -3.61 6.97
N ARG A 57 -1.38 -3.28 8.04
CA ARG A 57 -0.97 -3.61 9.41
C ARG A 57 -0.90 -5.11 9.60
N LYS A 58 -1.89 -5.86 9.10
CA LYS A 58 -1.90 -7.32 9.14
C LYS A 58 -0.72 -7.93 8.39
N ILE A 59 -0.41 -7.42 7.21
CA ILE A 59 0.77 -7.85 6.45
C ILE A 59 2.05 -7.60 7.24
N PHE A 60 2.21 -6.42 7.85
CA PHE A 60 3.43 -6.08 8.59
C PHE A 60 3.55 -6.83 9.92
N GLU A 61 2.43 -7.08 10.60
CA GLU A 61 2.35 -7.91 11.80
C GLU A 61 2.83 -9.35 11.50
N GLN A 62 2.36 -9.95 10.40
CA GLN A 62 2.76 -11.30 9.97
C GLN A 62 4.26 -11.39 9.66
N GLU A 63 4.85 -10.30 9.20
CA GLU A 63 6.26 -10.21 8.79
C GLU A 63 7.19 -9.71 9.89
N ASN A 64 6.62 -9.45 11.08
CA ASN A 64 7.31 -8.91 12.25
C ASN A 64 8.06 -7.60 11.95
N ILE A 65 7.42 -6.71 11.19
CA ILE A 65 7.95 -5.38 10.84
C ILE A 65 7.18 -4.33 11.68
N GLY A 66 7.92 -3.52 12.43
CA GLY A 66 7.35 -2.43 13.21
C GLY A 66 6.74 -1.35 12.30
N LEU A 67 5.40 -1.30 12.26
CA LEU A 67 4.63 -0.30 11.54
C LEU A 67 3.93 0.63 12.53
N TYR A 68 4.36 1.88 12.58
CA TYR A 68 3.85 2.87 13.53
C TYR A 68 2.87 3.82 12.81
N PRO A 69 1.66 4.02 13.34
CA PRO A 69 0.67 4.90 12.72
C PRO A 69 1.00 6.38 12.88
N GLU A 70 0.52 7.18 11.93
CA GLU A 70 0.34 8.65 11.99
C GLU A 70 1.27 9.40 12.96
N ILE A 71 2.49 9.68 12.49
CA ILE A 71 3.37 10.63 13.17
C ILE A 71 3.04 12.03 12.64
N ARG A 72 2.59 12.92 13.52
CA ARG A 72 2.40 14.33 13.18
C ARG A 72 3.74 14.93 12.74
N GLN A 73 3.87 15.26 11.46
CA GLN A 73 5.06 15.95 10.90
C GLN A 73 4.99 17.47 11.19
N GLY A 74 4.77 17.85 12.45
CA GLY A 74 4.59 19.25 12.87
C GLY A 74 3.41 19.94 12.17
N LYS A 75 3.65 21.10 11.54
CA LYS A 75 2.64 21.89 10.80
C LYS A 75 2.36 21.40 9.36
N LYS A 76 3.06 20.37 8.87
CA LYS A 76 3.11 20.02 7.44
C LYS A 76 2.25 18.82 7.01
N GLY A 77 1.54 18.19 7.94
CA GLY A 77 0.56 17.15 7.65
C GLY A 77 0.76 15.86 8.45
N TYR A 78 -0.05 14.86 8.11
CA TYR A 78 -0.01 13.49 8.66
C TYR A 78 0.49 12.57 7.56
N VAL A 79 1.37 11.64 7.89
CA VAL A 79 1.79 10.54 7.01
C VAL A 79 1.16 9.27 7.56
N ASP A 80 0.67 8.39 6.69
CA ASP A 80 -0.15 7.25 7.13
C ASP A 80 0.64 6.34 8.09
N PHE A 81 1.88 6.03 7.74
CA PHE A 81 2.73 5.19 8.57
C PHE A 81 4.21 5.56 8.53
N VAL A 82 4.92 5.05 9.53
CA VAL A 82 6.37 5.09 9.62
C VAL A 82 6.90 3.71 9.98
N VAL A 83 7.95 3.30 9.27
CA VAL A 83 8.77 2.13 9.63
C VAL A 83 10.05 2.65 10.25
N GLN A 84 10.30 2.32 11.52
CA GLN A 84 11.51 2.70 12.24
C GLN A 84 12.30 1.45 12.63
N GLU A 85 13.47 1.27 12.01
CA GLU A 85 14.52 0.41 12.58
C GLU A 85 15.40 1.19 13.56
N ASN A 86 15.56 2.51 13.37
CA ASN A 86 16.28 3.40 14.27
C ASN A 86 15.67 4.82 14.29
N LYS A 87 15.86 5.57 15.38
CA LYS A 87 15.27 6.91 15.58
C LYS A 87 15.80 7.98 14.61
N LYS A 88 16.92 7.73 13.93
CA LYS A 88 17.61 8.75 13.12
C LYS A 88 17.02 8.86 11.71
N ASN A 89 16.71 7.73 11.06
CA ASN A 89 16.23 7.71 9.67
C ASN A 89 14.96 6.87 9.53
N PRO A 90 13.78 7.38 9.96
CA PRO A 90 12.51 6.72 9.72
C PRO A 90 12.18 6.62 8.22
N VAL A 91 11.62 5.49 7.79
CA VAL A 91 11.06 5.35 6.44
C VAL A 91 9.58 5.68 6.50
N LEU A 92 9.18 6.71 5.76
CA LEU A 92 7.79 7.12 5.69
C LEU A 92 7.01 6.25 4.69
N ILE A 93 5.75 5.95 5.00
CA ILE A 93 4.83 5.28 4.08
C ILE A 93 3.57 6.14 3.91
N GLU A 94 3.33 6.57 2.68
CA GLU A 94 2.06 7.11 2.22
C GLU A 94 1.27 5.99 1.53
N LEU A 95 0.09 5.69 2.05
CA LEU A 95 -0.76 4.61 1.60
C LEU A 95 -1.93 5.15 0.77
N LYS A 96 -2.20 4.51 -0.35
CA LYS A 96 -3.39 4.77 -1.18
C LYS A 96 -4.29 3.55 -1.20
N ALA A 97 -5.57 3.77 -1.52
CA ALA A 97 -6.53 2.68 -1.66
C ALA A 97 -6.09 1.68 -2.74
N LEU A 98 -6.15 0.39 -2.41
CA LEU A 98 -5.86 -0.68 -3.37
C LEU A 98 -6.99 -0.86 -4.41
N PHE A 99 -8.23 -0.83 -3.94
CA PHE A 99 -9.44 -0.85 -4.75
C PHE A 99 -10.30 0.37 -4.40
N VAL A 100 -11.09 0.84 -5.36
CA VAL A 100 -12.15 1.83 -5.15
C VAL A 100 -13.51 1.19 -5.38
N ARG A 101 -14.55 1.72 -4.73
CA ARG A 101 -15.91 1.24 -4.91
C ARG A 101 -16.48 1.63 -6.27
N GLN A 102 -17.24 0.72 -6.84
CA GLN A 102 -18.15 1.01 -7.93
C GLN A 102 -19.54 1.16 -7.35
N LYS A 103 -20.24 2.22 -7.75
CA LYS A 103 -21.61 2.49 -7.35
C LYS A 103 -22.53 2.59 -8.56
N ASP A 104 -23.77 2.15 -8.40
CA ASP A 104 -24.83 2.41 -9.39
C ASP A 104 -25.31 3.87 -9.32
N LYS A 105 -26.35 4.19 -10.11
CA LYS A 105 -26.94 5.54 -10.14
C LYS A 105 -27.66 5.91 -8.83
N GLN A 106 -28.05 4.92 -8.05
CA GLN A 106 -28.74 5.06 -6.77
C GLN A 106 -27.75 5.14 -5.59
N GLY A 107 -26.46 4.95 -5.85
CA GLY A 107 -25.39 5.01 -4.86
C GLY A 107 -25.11 3.68 -4.15
N ASN A 108 -25.76 2.59 -4.55
CA ASN A 108 -25.51 1.25 -4.03
C ASN A 108 -24.17 0.73 -4.53
N ILE A 109 -23.45 0.00 -3.68
CA ILE A 109 -22.18 -0.63 -4.05
C ILE A 109 -22.48 -1.83 -4.96
N ILE A 110 -21.95 -1.79 -6.18
CA ILE A 110 -22.10 -2.87 -7.18
C ILE A 110 -20.81 -3.68 -7.39
N GLY A 111 -19.75 -3.32 -6.67
CA GLY A 111 -18.46 -3.99 -6.75
C GLY A 111 -17.29 -3.08 -6.42
N ILE A 112 -16.10 -3.56 -6.75
CA ILE A 112 -14.84 -2.85 -6.56
C ILE A 112 -14.00 -2.86 -7.84
N LYS A 113 -13.20 -1.82 -8.02
CA LYS A 113 -12.28 -1.67 -9.14
C LYS A 113 -10.87 -1.43 -8.62
N TYR A 114 -9.90 -2.15 -9.17
CA TYR A 114 -8.50 -1.94 -8.85
C TYR A 114 -8.10 -0.51 -9.18
N GLN A 115 -7.41 0.14 -8.24
CA GLN A 115 -6.96 1.53 -8.37
C GLN A 115 -5.43 1.55 -8.54
N PRO A 116 -4.92 1.69 -9.78
CA PRO A 116 -3.49 1.77 -10.01
C PRO A 116 -2.87 2.96 -9.27
N LEU A 117 -1.63 2.77 -8.81
CA LEU A 117 -0.91 3.81 -8.12
C LEU A 117 -0.49 4.92 -9.10
N ASN A 118 -0.97 6.14 -8.87
CA ASN A 118 -0.62 7.29 -9.70
C ASN A 118 0.18 8.34 -8.92
N TYR A 119 1.50 8.16 -8.87
CA TYR A 119 2.40 9.07 -8.17
C TYR A 119 2.37 10.52 -8.69
N ARG A 120 1.96 10.75 -9.94
CA ARG A 120 1.99 12.10 -10.54
C ARG A 120 1.00 13.04 -9.85
N PHE A 121 -0.13 12.52 -9.38
CA PHE A 121 -1.11 13.29 -8.62
C PHE A 121 -0.69 13.60 -7.18
N HIS A 122 0.40 13.00 -6.69
CA HIS A 122 0.85 13.14 -5.31
C HIS A 122 2.20 13.88 -5.19
N GLN A 123 2.71 14.46 -6.28
CA GLN A 123 4.05 15.07 -6.30
C GLN A 123 4.25 16.18 -5.26
N GLU A 124 3.26 17.04 -5.05
CA GLU A 124 3.38 18.12 -4.07
C GLU A 124 3.40 17.60 -2.63
N GLN A 125 2.58 16.59 -2.34
CA GLN A 125 2.53 15.94 -1.03
C GLN A 125 3.85 15.22 -0.73
N VAL A 126 4.34 14.45 -1.70
CA VAL A 126 5.64 13.76 -1.66
C VAL A 126 6.77 14.76 -1.41
N ARG A 127 6.79 15.89 -2.14
CA ARG A 127 7.82 16.92 -1.99
C ARG A 127 7.86 17.47 -0.55
N LYS A 128 6.70 17.73 0.04
CA LYS A 128 6.59 18.23 1.43
C LYS A 128 7.17 17.26 2.45
N TYR A 129 6.98 15.95 2.28
CA TYR A 129 7.53 14.96 3.21
C TYR A 129 9.05 14.80 3.07
N LEU A 130 9.58 14.87 1.85
CA LEU A 130 11.01 14.73 1.59
C LEU A 130 11.85 15.93 2.08
N GLU A 131 11.26 17.10 2.34
CA GLU A 131 11.99 18.24 2.92
C GLU A 131 12.66 17.94 4.27
N LYS A 132 12.21 16.91 5.00
CA LYS A 132 12.72 16.54 6.33
C LYS A 132 13.08 15.06 6.47
N ASN A 133 12.91 14.27 5.41
CA ASN A 133 13.08 12.83 5.45
C ASN A 133 13.77 12.37 4.16
N ASP A 134 14.70 11.43 4.27
CA ASP A 134 15.49 10.98 3.13
C ASP A 134 14.66 10.19 2.11
N TYR A 135 13.65 9.46 2.61
CA TYR A 135 12.86 8.51 1.85
C TYR A 135 11.36 8.53 2.21
N LEU A 136 10.55 8.27 1.19
CA LEU A 136 9.12 8.04 1.27
C LEU A 136 8.76 6.87 0.36
N ILE A 137 7.99 5.93 0.88
CA ILE A 137 7.33 4.89 0.12
C ILE A 137 5.90 5.31 -0.14
N LEU A 138 5.54 5.43 -1.40
CA LEU A 138 4.15 5.58 -1.82
C LEU A 138 3.67 4.21 -2.32
N THR A 139 2.60 3.67 -1.73
CA THR A 139 2.12 2.31 -2.07
C THR A 139 0.60 2.20 -2.02
N ASN A 140 0.05 1.25 -2.75
CA ASN A 140 -1.33 0.76 -2.59
C ASN A 140 -1.35 -0.73 -2.21
N LEU A 141 -0.26 -1.26 -1.64
CA LEU A 141 0.05 -2.68 -1.37
C LEU A 141 0.39 -3.53 -2.59
N SER A 142 -0.17 -3.22 -3.77
CA SER A 142 0.14 -3.94 -5.01
C SER A 142 1.30 -3.34 -5.79
N GLU A 143 1.45 -2.01 -5.73
CA GLU A 143 2.47 -1.23 -6.41
C GLU A 143 3.22 -0.41 -5.37
N VAL A 144 4.52 -0.22 -5.62
CA VAL A 144 5.43 0.48 -4.72
C VAL A 144 6.26 1.47 -5.50
N CYS A 145 6.24 2.73 -5.04
CA CYS A 145 7.10 3.78 -5.53
C CYS A 145 7.99 4.23 -4.37
N LEU A 146 9.28 3.87 -4.43
CA LEU A 146 10.28 4.43 -3.54
C LEU A 146 10.74 5.79 -4.10
N ILE A 147 10.59 6.82 -3.28
CA ILE A 147 10.95 8.19 -3.62
C ILE A 147 11.93 8.68 -2.56
N GLY A 148 13.08 9.20 -2.99
CA GLY A 148 14.09 9.73 -2.08
C GLY A 148 14.85 10.90 -2.69
N MET A 149 15.56 11.63 -1.83
CA MET A 149 16.47 12.71 -2.27
C MET A 149 17.83 12.18 -2.74
N TYR A 150 18.25 11.00 -2.24
CA TYR A 150 19.52 10.34 -2.55
C TYR A 150 19.32 8.83 -2.76
N CYS A 151 20.23 8.14 -3.47
CA CYS A 151 20.23 6.67 -3.62
C CYS A 151 21.24 6.04 -2.65
N MET A 152 20.91 5.94 -1.36
CA MET A 152 21.66 5.11 -0.40
C MET A 152 20.69 4.24 0.40
N GLY A 153 20.48 3.01 -0.04
CA GLY A 153 19.52 2.10 0.59
C GLY A 153 19.98 1.64 1.98
N SER A 154 19.14 1.83 3.00
CA SER A 154 19.26 1.08 4.26
C SER A 154 18.71 -0.35 4.07
N LEU A 155 19.17 -1.31 4.88
CA LEU A 155 18.64 -2.69 4.84
C LEU A 155 17.12 -2.73 5.06
N SER A 156 16.58 -1.84 5.89
CA SER A 156 15.15 -1.62 6.14
C SER A 156 14.39 -1.33 4.85
N LEU A 157 14.91 -0.40 4.04
CA LEU A 157 14.33 -0.01 2.76
C LEU A 157 14.33 -1.17 1.77
N ILE A 158 15.41 -1.94 1.73
CA ILE A 158 15.53 -3.11 0.85
C ILE A 158 14.54 -4.19 1.28
N ARG A 159 14.46 -4.53 2.57
CA ARG A 159 13.54 -5.55 3.08
C ARG A 159 12.08 -5.14 2.89
N LEU A 160 11.75 -3.87 3.11
CA LEU A 160 10.42 -3.31 2.92
C LEU A 160 10.02 -3.27 1.43
N CYS A 161 10.94 -2.87 0.55
CA CYS A 161 10.73 -2.96 -0.89
C CYS A 161 10.57 -4.41 -1.33
N LEU A 162 11.37 -5.35 -0.83
CA LEU A 162 11.25 -6.78 -1.14
C LEU A 162 9.92 -7.36 -0.67
N LEU A 163 9.47 -7.00 0.54
CA LEU A 163 8.18 -7.41 1.09
C LEU A 163 7.02 -6.94 0.20
N LEU A 164 7.02 -5.64 -0.12
CA LEU A 164 5.96 -5.05 -0.94
C LEU A 164 6.10 -5.43 -2.43
N ASN A 165 7.29 -5.80 -2.91
CA ASN A 165 7.51 -6.37 -4.24
C ASN A 165 7.05 -7.82 -4.36
N TYR A 166 7.00 -8.55 -3.25
CA TYR A 166 6.41 -9.89 -3.21
C TYR A 166 4.92 -9.87 -3.62
N CYS A 167 4.27 -8.70 -3.55
CA CYS A 167 2.93 -8.44 -4.06
C CYS A 167 2.84 -8.33 -5.60
N LYS A 168 3.92 -7.98 -6.33
CA LYS A 168 4.17 -8.15 -7.80
C LYS A 168 5.45 -7.43 -8.28
N ASN A 169 6.03 -7.96 -9.38
CA ASN A 169 7.29 -7.65 -10.07
C ASN A 169 7.51 -6.22 -10.63
N THR A 170 7.18 -5.11 -9.94
CA THR A 170 7.53 -3.78 -10.49
C THR A 170 7.80 -2.71 -9.44
N VAL A 171 9.08 -2.48 -9.12
CA VAL A 171 9.52 -1.21 -8.52
C VAL A 171 9.67 -0.18 -9.62
N LYS A 172 8.97 0.96 -9.49
CA LYS A 172 9.32 2.16 -10.24
C LYS A 172 10.03 3.12 -9.29
N SER A 173 11.35 3.13 -9.30
CA SER A 173 12.16 4.10 -8.58
C SER A 173 12.24 5.40 -9.36
N LYS A 174 11.94 6.53 -8.71
CA LYS A 174 12.03 7.85 -9.33
C LYS A 174 12.62 8.85 -8.35
N VAL A 175 13.85 9.29 -8.60
CA VAL A 175 14.46 10.42 -7.89
C VAL A 175 13.98 11.69 -8.60
N PHE A 176 13.68 12.75 -7.85
CA PHE A 176 13.57 14.10 -8.43
C PHE A 176 14.96 14.50 -8.95
N GLY A 177 15.26 14.14 -10.21
CA GLY A 177 16.50 14.56 -10.88
C GLY A 177 17.54 13.49 -11.24
N MET A 178 17.29 12.17 -11.12
CA MET A 178 18.10 11.13 -11.79
C MET A 178 17.42 9.76 -11.77
N ARG A 179 17.65 8.93 -12.80
CA ARG A 179 17.17 7.55 -12.86
C ARG A 179 18.08 6.67 -11.98
N CYS A 180 17.62 6.25 -10.81
CA CYS A 180 18.14 5.03 -10.21
C CYS A 180 17.24 3.89 -10.68
N ILE A 181 17.80 2.92 -11.39
CA ILE A 181 17.17 1.65 -11.70
C ILE A 181 17.86 0.63 -10.79
N VAL A 182 17.12 -0.02 -9.90
CA VAL A 182 17.63 -1.22 -9.22
C VAL A 182 17.13 -2.40 -10.03
N TRP A 183 17.99 -2.88 -10.93
CA TRP A 183 17.88 -4.23 -11.46
C TRP A 183 18.45 -5.17 -10.38
N MET A 184 17.73 -6.24 -10.05
CA MET A 184 18.38 -7.46 -9.55
C MET A 184 18.99 -8.19 -10.74
#